data_AF-A0A959KJM9-F1
#
_entry.id   AF-A0A959KJM9-F1
#
_cell.length_a   1.000
_cell.length_b   1.000
_cell.length_c   1.000
_cell.angle_alpha   90.00
_cell.angle_beta   90.00
_cell.angle_gamma   90.00
#
_symmetry.space_group_name_H-M   'P 1'
#
loop_
_entity.id
_entity.type
_entity.pdbx_description
1 polymer ?
#
loop_
_entity_poly.entity_id
_entity_poly.type
_entity_poly.pdbx_seq_one_letter_code
_entity_poly.pdbx_strand_id
1 'polypeptide(L)'
;MPSNHALDSIENFRRESLSLLLQIDQNIRELSAWTRMQEGRPSRALVEDMNRLKLRRTSLIRLLEELEGASSAYWAVRKKDAQRLFRRGRAALQSVTETIGRSQR
;
A
#
# COMPACT_ATOMS: atom_id res chain seq x y z
N MET A 1 2.66 -32.24 14.00
CA MET A 1 3.57 -31.25 13.39
C MET A 1 2.78 -29.98 13.08
N PRO A 2 2.69 -28.99 13.98
CA PRO A 2 2.04 -27.72 13.67
C PRO A 2 3.12 -26.71 13.26
N SER A 3 3.50 -26.58 11.98
CA SER A 3 4.66 -25.68 11.70
C SER A 3 4.95 -25.13 10.29
N ASN A 4 4.25 -25.46 9.19
CA ASN A 4 4.55 -24.84 7.87
C ASN A 4 3.50 -23.83 7.37
N HIS A 5 2.20 -24.10 7.52
CA HIS A 5 1.14 -23.25 6.95
C HIS A 5 1.14 -21.79 7.45
N ALA A 6 1.58 -21.54 8.69
CA ALA A 6 1.65 -20.20 9.23
C ALA A 6 2.79 -19.39 8.61
N LEU A 7 3.97 -19.99 8.42
CA LEU A 7 5.12 -19.35 7.78
C LEU A 7 4.86 -19.11 6.30
N ASP A 8 4.25 -20.07 5.60
CA ASP A 8 3.82 -19.92 4.21
C ASP A 8 2.79 -18.78 4.06
N SER A 9 1.87 -18.66 5.02
CA SER A 9 0.91 -17.56 5.06
C SER A 9 1.56 -16.19 5.30
N ILE A 10 2.64 -16.12 6.09
CA ILE A 10 3.42 -14.87 6.27
C ILE A 10 4.08 -14.52 4.95
N GLU A 11 4.76 -15.47 4.32
CA GLU A 11 5.53 -15.21 3.10
C GLU A 11 4.63 -14.83 1.92
N ASN A 12 3.46 -15.47 1.78
CA ASN A 12 2.47 -15.06 0.78
C ASN A 12 1.98 -13.64 1.03
N PHE A 13 1.68 -13.29 2.29
CA PHE A 13 1.24 -11.95 2.62
C PHE A 13 2.34 -10.89 2.41
N ARG A 14 3.61 -11.22 2.67
CA ARG A 14 4.76 -10.36 2.36
C ARG A 14 4.85 -10.10 0.86
N ARG A 15 4.76 -11.15 0.03
CA ARG A 15 4.76 -11.03 -1.44
C ARG A 15 3.63 -10.14 -1.96
N GLU A 16 2.40 -10.34 -1.47
CA GLU A 16 1.27 -9.49 -1.83
C GLU A 16 1.48 -8.03 -1.40
N SER A 17 1.98 -7.82 -0.18
CA SER A 17 2.22 -6.49 0.37
C SER A 17 3.34 -5.75 -0.37
N LEU A 18 4.39 -6.45 -0.79
CA LEU A 18 5.45 -5.91 -1.66
C LEU A 18 4.90 -5.50 -3.02
N SER A 19 4.06 -6.33 -3.65
CA SER A 19 3.40 -6.00 -4.91
C SER A 19 2.53 -4.74 -4.78
N LEU A 20 1.77 -4.63 -3.69
CA LEU A 20 0.97 -3.44 -3.39
C LEU A 20 1.85 -2.20 -3.18
N LEU A 21 2.97 -2.34 -2.46
CA LEU A 21 3.91 -1.24 -2.22
C LEU A 21 4.48 -0.70 -3.55
N LEU A 22 4.87 -1.58 -4.46
CA LEU A 22 5.35 -1.20 -5.79
C LEU A 22 4.28 -0.43 -6.59
N GLN A 23 3.03 -0.87 -6.54
CA GLN A 23 1.91 -0.19 -7.21
C GLN A 23 1.66 1.21 -6.62
N ILE A 24 1.73 1.33 -5.28
CA ILE A 24 1.60 2.62 -4.59
C ILE A 24 2.76 3.55 -4.98
N ASP A 25 3.99 3.05 -5.00
CA ASP A 25 5.17 3.84 -5.39
C ASP A 25 5.06 4.34 -6.83
N GLN A 26 4.59 3.49 -7.74
CA GLN A 26 4.33 3.87 -9.13
C GLN A 26 3.26 4.98 -9.22
N ASN A 27 2.12 4.82 -8.54
CA ASN A 27 1.04 5.83 -8.56
C ASN A 27 1.50 7.17 -7.94
N ILE A 28 2.30 7.15 -6.87
CA ILE A 28 2.87 8.36 -6.28
C ILE A 28 3.77 9.09 -7.30
N ARG A 29 4.59 8.34 -8.06
CA ARG A 29 5.46 8.91 -9.09
C ARG A 29 4.64 9.51 -10.23
N GLU A 30 3.62 8.80 -10.71
CA GLU A 30 2.71 9.29 -11.77
C GLU A 30 1.97 10.55 -11.35
N LEU A 31 1.38 10.57 -10.14
CA LEU A 31 0.73 11.75 -9.59
C LEU A 31 1.70 12.92 -9.43
N SER A 32 2.93 12.65 -8.98
CA SER A 32 3.96 13.68 -8.83
C SER A 32 4.39 14.25 -10.17
N ALA A 33 4.49 13.43 -11.22
CA ALA A 33 4.80 13.89 -12.57
C ALA A 33 3.65 14.73 -13.15
N TRP A 34 2.41 14.25 -13.01
CA TRP A 34 1.21 14.97 -13.47
C TRP A 34 1.05 16.32 -12.77
N THR A 35 1.29 16.37 -11.46
CA THR A 35 1.28 17.63 -10.67
C THR A 35 2.25 18.66 -11.22
N ARG A 36 3.44 18.24 -11.69
CA ARG A 36 4.45 19.16 -12.25
C ARG A 36 4.08 19.66 -13.64
N MET A 37 3.32 18.88 -14.40
CA MET A 37 2.87 19.24 -15.76
C MET A 37 1.66 20.18 -15.75
N GLN A 38 0.95 20.29 -14.63
CA GLN A 38 -0.13 21.27 -14.48
C GLN A 38 0.46 22.67 -14.30
N GLU A 39 0.16 23.60 -15.21
CA GLU A 39 0.48 25.02 -15.04
C GLU A 39 -0.38 25.61 -13.90
N GLY A 40 0.13 25.57 -12.66
CA GLY A 40 -0.57 26.12 -11.49
C GLY A 40 -0.38 25.31 -10.22
N ARG A 41 -1.23 25.57 -9.21
CA ARG A 41 -1.25 24.78 -7.97
C ARG A 41 -2.01 23.47 -8.22
N PRO A 42 -1.50 22.30 -7.80
CA PRO A 42 -2.23 21.05 -7.92
C PRO A 42 -3.59 21.13 -7.24
N SER A 43 -4.57 20.42 -7.79
CA SER A 43 -5.89 20.33 -7.16
C SER A 43 -5.76 19.78 -5.74
N ARG A 44 -6.55 20.33 -4.82
CA ARG A 44 -6.56 19.89 -3.42
C ARG A 44 -6.85 18.39 -3.30
N ALA A 45 -7.76 17.88 -4.11
CA ALA A 45 -8.10 16.46 -4.15
C ALA A 45 -6.88 15.58 -4.49
N LEU A 46 -6.08 16.00 -5.47
CA LEU A 46 -4.89 15.25 -5.89
C LEU A 46 -3.80 15.26 -4.81
N VAL A 47 -3.61 16.38 -4.12
CA VAL A 47 -2.68 16.49 -2.99
C VAL A 47 -3.13 15.58 -1.84
N GLU A 48 -4.42 15.57 -1.52
CA GLU A 48 -4.99 14.70 -0.49
C GLU A 48 -4.82 13.21 -0.86
N ASP A 49 -5.08 12.84 -2.11
CA ASP A 49 -4.91 11.49 -2.62
C ASP A 49 -3.43 11.04 -2.59
N MET A 50 -2.51 11.90 -3.01
CA MET A 50 -1.07 11.65 -2.90
C MET A 50 -0.63 11.46 -1.44
N ASN A 51 -1.13 12.30 -0.52
CA ASN A 51 -0.81 12.18 0.90
C ASN A 51 -1.37 10.89 1.51
N ARG A 52 -2.58 10.45 1.10
CA ARG A 52 -3.15 9.15 1.49
C ARG A 52 -2.27 8.01 1.01
N LEU A 53 -1.81 8.01 -0.25
CA LEU A 53 -0.89 6.99 -0.76
C LEU A 53 0.44 6.97 0.00
N LYS A 54 1.05 8.14 0.26
CA LYS A 54 2.29 8.23 1.05
C LYS A 54 2.11 7.67 2.46
N LEU A 55 0.99 7.98 3.12
CA LEU A 55 0.69 7.41 4.44
C LEU A 55 0.57 5.88 4.39
N ARG A 56 -0.10 5.34 3.37
CA ARG A 56 -0.25 3.88 3.18
C ARG A 56 1.08 3.21 2.84
N ARG A 57 1.91 3.84 2.01
CA ARG A 57 3.29 3.43 1.72
C ARG A 57 4.09 3.25 3.00
N THR A 58 4.15 4.26 3.86
CA THR A 58 4.87 4.20 5.14
C THR A 58 4.31 3.10 6.04
N SER A 59 2.99 2.94 6.10
CA SER A 59 2.36 1.90 6.91
C SER A 59 2.68 0.48 6.41
N LEU A 60 2.75 0.27 5.09
CA LEU A 60 3.10 -1.01 4.49
C LEU A 60 4.58 -1.35 4.61
N ILE A 61 5.47 -0.36 4.48
CA ILE A 61 6.92 -0.55 4.71
C ILE A 61 7.14 -1.03 6.14
N ARG A 62 6.59 -0.32 7.12
CA ARG A 62 6.70 -0.72 8.53
C ARG A 62 6.14 -2.11 8.79
N LEU A 63 5.01 -2.46 8.17
CA LEU A 63 4.45 -3.80 8.29
C LEU A 63 5.37 -4.87 7.69
N LEU A 64 6.00 -4.59 6.54
CA LEU A 64 6.92 -5.52 5.90
C LEU A 64 8.19 -5.74 6.73
N GLU A 65 8.72 -4.68 7.34
CA GLU A 65 9.83 -4.75 8.31
C GLU A 65 9.43 -5.57 9.53
N GLU A 66 8.23 -5.36 10.09
CA GLU A 66 7.71 -6.15 11.23
C GLU A 66 7.50 -7.64 10.90
N LEU A 67 7.27 -7.97 9.63
CA LEU A 67 7.08 -9.34 9.16
C LEU A 67 8.40 -10.02 8.77
N GLU A 68 9.49 -9.27 8.65
CA GLU A 68 10.81 -9.83 8.40
C GLU A 68 11.31 -10.59 9.63
N GLY A 69 11.50 -11.91 9.48
CA GLY A 69 11.89 -12.78 10.61
C GLY A 69 10.76 -13.06 11.62
N ALA A 70 9.51 -12.70 11.31
CA ALA A 70 8.38 -12.96 12.20
C ALA A 70 8.13 -14.46 12.43
N SER A 71 7.91 -14.84 13.69
CA SER A 71 7.53 -16.20 14.05
C SER A 71 6.04 -16.48 13.77
N SER A 72 5.66 -17.75 13.72
CA SER A 72 4.25 -18.15 13.58
C SER A 72 3.36 -17.63 14.72
N ALA A 73 3.87 -17.55 15.94
CA ALA A 73 3.15 -17.02 17.11
C ALA A 73 2.89 -15.52 16.98
N TYR A 74 3.89 -14.76 16.51
CA TYR A 74 3.71 -13.34 16.20
C TYR A 74 2.62 -13.14 15.14
N TRP A 75 2.67 -13.93 14.06
CA TRP A 75 1.69 -13.84 12.98
C TRP A 75 0.27 -14.17 13.41
N ALA A 76 0.07 -15.17 14.27
CA ALA A 76 -1.25 -15.53 14.78
C ALA A 76 -1.97 -14.35 15.44
N VAL A 77 -1.23 -13.49 16.14
CA VAL A 77 -1.78 -12.30 16.82
C VAL A 77 -1.95 -11.12 15.85
N ARG A 78 -1.01 -10.93 14.91
CA ARG A 78 -0.93 -9.73 14.07
C ARG A 78 -1.65 -9.84 12.73
N LYS A 79 -1.99 -11.05 12.28
CA LYS A 79 -2.60 -11.33 10.97
C LYS A 79 -3.80 -10.45 10.65
N LYS A 80 -4.71 -10.26 11.59
CA LYS A 80 -5.94 -9.46 11.37
C LYS A 80 -5.62 -7.99 11.09
N ASP A 81 -4.68 -7.41 11.82
CA ASP A 81 -4.28 -6.02 11.63
C ASP A 81 -3.45 -5.84 10.35
N ALA A 82 -2.58 -6.80 10.04
CA ALA A 82 -1.84 -6.83 8.77
C ALA A 82 -2.82 -6.85 7.58
N GLN A 83 -3.78 -7.77 7.58
CA GLN A 83 -4.82 -7.85 6.55
C GLN A 83 -5.66 -6.56 6.44
N ARG A 84 -5.96 -5.91 7.57
CA ARG A 84 -6.68 -4.63 7.59
C ARG A 84 -5.86 -3.51 6.93
N LEU A 85 -4.56 -3.43 7.24
CA LEU A 85 -3.66 -2.46 6.62
C LEU A 85 -3.55 -2.69 5.11
N PHE A 86 -3.41 -3.94 4.68
CA PHE A 86 -3.38 -4.31 3.27
C PHE A 86 -4.65 -3.89 2.53
N ARG A 87 -5.84 -4.21 3.05
CA ARG A 87 -7.12 -3.80 2.46
C ARG A 87 -7.26 -2.28 2.36
N ARG A 88 -6.82 -1.54 3.38
CA ARG A 88 -6.81 -0.08 3.36
C ARG A 88 -5.83 0.49 2.32
N GLY A 89 -4.69 -0.16 2.11
CA GLY A 89 -3.75 0.18 1.04
C GLY A 89 -4.37 -0.02 -0.35
N ARG A 90 -5.02 -1.18 -0.57
CA ARG A 90 -5.74 -1.48 -1.82
C ARG A 90 -6.85 -0.48 -2.11
N ALA A 91 -7.68 -0.15 -1.12
CA ALA A 91 -8.76 0.82 -1.29
C ALA A 91 -8.24 2.22 -1.62
N ALA A 92 -7.13 2.65 -0.98
CA ALA A 92 -6.50 3.92 -1.30
C ALA A 92 -5.94 3.94 -2.73
N LEU A 93 -5.26 2.87 -3.15
CA LEU A 93 -4.76 2.72 -4.51
C LEU A 93 -5.90 2.81 -5.53
N GLN A 94 -6.97 2.03 -5.35
CA GLN A 94 -8.11 2.03 -6.24
C GLN A 94 -8.75 3.42 -6.34
N SER A 95 -8.99 4.09 -5.22
CA SER A 95 -9.55 5.44 -5.20
C SER A 95 -8.72 6.42 -6.03
N VAL A 96 -7.39 6.37 -5.91
CA VAL A 96 -6.51 7.23 -6.69
C VAL A 96 -6.53 6.89 -8.17
N THR A 97 -6.48 5.60 -8.52
CA THR A 97 -6.55 5.16 -9.92
C THR A 97 -7.85 5.63 -10.58
N GLU A 98 -8.97 5.61 -9.85
CA GLU A 98 -10.25 6.15 -10.32
C GLU A 98 -10.19 7.69 -10.50
N THR A 99 -9.59 8.43 -9.57
CA THR A 99 -9.39 9.89 -9.68
C THR A 99 -8.55 10.25 -10.92
N ILE A 100 -7.44 9.55 -11.15
CA ILE A 100 -6.58 9.74 -12.33
C ILE A 100 -7.38 9.44 -13.61
N GLY A 101 -8.07 8.30 -13.67
CA GLY A 101 -8.86 7.91 -14.83
C GLY A 101 -9.99 8.87 -15.19
N ARG A 102 -10.60 9.53 -14.19
CA ARG A 102 -11.59 10.60 -14.42
C ARG A 102 -10.97 11.90 -14.92
N SER A 103 -9.74 12.19 -14.52
CA SER A 103 -9.04 13.43 -14.88
C SER A 103 -8.42 13.39 -16.28
N GLN A 104 -8.38 12.22 -16.91
CA GLN A 104 -7.86 11.99 -18.27
C GLN A 104 -8.95 11.87 -19.34
N ARG A 105 -10.23 11.85 -18.95
CA ARG A 105 -11.39 11.83 -19.87
C ARG A 105 -11.88 13.25 -20.11
#